data_AF-R7XVN7-F1
#
_entry.id   AF-R7XVN7-F1
#
_cell.length_a   1.000
_cell.length_b   1.000
_cell.length_c   1.000
_cell.angle_alpha   90.00
_cell.angle_beta   90.00
_cell.angle_gamma   90.00
#
_symmetry.space_group_name_H-M   'P 1'
#
loop_
_entity.id
_entity.type
_entity.pdbx_description
1 polymer ?
#
loop_
_entity_poly.entity_id
_entity_poly.type
_entity_poly.pdbx_seq_one_letter_code
_entity_poly.pdbx_strand_id
1 'polypeptide(L)'
;MPDDRIIDDMVHESALQLWAAAQTDFDPFEVPPEEWGPNVVPVRDADIAHDTRLHLGVVRESLERLDGTRLVVGREAGDLMVRRVVPDDVAL
;
A
#
# COMPACT_ATOMS: atom_id res chain seq x y z
N MET A 1 20.75 -11.14 -3.95
CA MET A 1 19.63 -10.20 -3.88
C MET A 1 18.67 -10.76 -2.83
N PRO A 2 18.16 -9.97 -1.89
CA PRO A 2 17.04 -10.44 -1.08
C PRO A 2 15.95 -10.97 -2.01
N ASP A 3 15.31 -12.08 -1.65
CA ASP A 3 14.27 -12.68 -2.49
C ASP A 3 13.14 -11.65 -2.70
N ASP A 4 12.71 -11.45 -3.94
CA ASP A 4 11.69 -10.45 -4.29
C ASP A 4 10.41 -10.60 -3.45
N ARG A 5 10.09 -11.83 -3.02
CA ARG A 5 8.98 -12.11 -2.09
C ARG A 5 9.16 -11.46 -0.71
N ILE A 6 10.37 -11.50 -0.16
CA ILE A 6 10.66 -10.87 1.14
C ILE A 6 10.52 -9.35 1.02
N ILE A 7 10.96 -8.79 -0.11
CA ILE A 7 10.79 -7.36 -0.41
C ILE A 7 9.30 -7.03 -0.53
N ASP A 8 8.56 -7.84 -1.28
CA ASP A 8 7.12 -7.64 -1.51
C ASP A 8 6.32 -7.73 -0.21
N ASP A 9 6.61 -8.70 0.66
CA ASP A 9 5.95 -8.81 1.95
C ASP A 9 6.27 -7.61 2.84
N MET A 10 7.54 -7.16 2.90
CA MET A 10 7.93 -5.98 3.69
C MET A 10 7.32 -4.67 3.16
N VAL A 11 7.28 -4.49 1.84
CA VAL A 11 6.65 -3.32 1.20
C VAL A 11 5.14 -3.34 1.44
N HIS A 12 4.51 -4.51 1.32
CA HIS A 12 3.08 -4.69 1.61
C HIS A 12 2.74 -4.38 3.06
N GLU A 13 3.48 -4.94 4.02
CA GLU A 13 3.26 -4.70 5.46
C GLU A 13 3.41 -3.21 5.82
N SER A 14 4.46 -2.57 5.31
CA SER A 14 4.71 -1.13 5.53
C SER A 14 3.60 -0.27 4.91
N ALA A 15 3.23 -0.55 3.65
CA ALA A 15 2.14 0.14 2.97
C ALA A 15 0.81 0.01 3.73
N LEU A 16 0.50 -1.19 4.23
CA LEU A 16 -0.70 -1.46 5.01
C LEU A 16 -0.72 -0.66 6.32
N GLN A 17 0.37 -0.70 7.08
CA GLN A 17 0.48 0.01 8.36
C GLN A 17 0.37 1.52 8.18
N LEU A 18 1.11 2.09 7.22
CA LEU A 18 1.06 3.52 6.92
C LEU A 18 -0.30 3.94 6.41
N TRP A 19 -0.92 3.16 5.53
CA TRP A 19 -2.23 3.49 4.98
C TRP A 19 -3.31 3.42 6.05
N ALA A 20 -3.32 2.38 6.88
CA ALA A 20 -4.27 2.27 8.00
C ALA A 20 -4.09 3.41 9.01
N ALA A 21 -2.85 3.76 9.35
CA ALA A 21 -2.56 4.89 10.26
C ALA A 21 -2.99 6.25 9.69
N ALA A 22 -3.06 6.37 8.35
CA ALA A 22 -3.52 7.59 7.68
C ALA A 22 -5.05 7.72 7.66
N GLN A 23 -5.81 6.63 7.87
CA GLN A 23 -7.27 6.68 7.89
C GLN A 23 -7.75 7.09 9.29
N THR A 24 -8.22 8.33 9.42
CA THR A 24 -8.78 8.84 10.68
C THR A 24 -10.28 8.62 10.80
N ASP A 25 -10.95 8.41 9.67
CA ASP A 25 -12.42 8.41 9.57
C ASP A 25 -13.02 7.01 9.73
N PHE A 26 -12.22 5.96 9.58
CA PHE A 26 -12.65 4.56 9.70
C PHE A 26 -11.47 3.67 10.07
N ASP A 27 -11.75 2.53 10.72
CA ASP A 27 -10.77 1.47 10.90
C ASP A 27 -10.87 0.50 9.70
N PRO A 28 -9.84 0.36 8.87
CA PRO A 28 -9.88 -0.49 7.69
C PRO A 28 -9.97 -1.99 7.99
N PHE A 29 -9.74 -2.41 9.23
CA PHE A 29 -9.85 -3.80 9.67
C PHE A 29 -11.24 -4.11 10.25
N GLU A 30 -12.00 -3.10 10.66
CA GLU A 30 -13.36 -3.26 11.18
C GLU A 30 -14.44 -2.85 10.16
N VAL A 31 -14.12 -1.93 9.25
CA VAL A 31 -15.06 -1.37 8.28
C VAL A 31 -14.83 -1.99 6.90
N PRO A 32 -15.86 -2.57 6.27
CA PRO A 32 -15.72 -3.19 4.97
C PRO A 32 -15.46 -2.13 3.88
N PRO A 33 -14.78 -2.49 2.78
CA PRO A 33 -14.33 -1.49 1.81
C PRO A 33 -15.42 -0.72 1.07
N GLU A 34 -16.65 -1.23 1.01
CA GLU A 34 -17.80 -0.54 0.41
C GLU A 34 -18.27 0.66 1.26
N GLU A 35 -17.88 0.69 2.54
CA GLU A 35 -18.21 1.73 3.50
C GLU A 35 -17.07 2.73 3.72
N TRP A 36 -15.92 2.55 3.05
CA TRP A 36 -14.83 3.52 3.09
C TRP A 36 -15.29 4.81 2.42
N GLY A 37 -15.34 5.89 3.22
CA GLY A 37 -15.82 7.20 2.76
C GLY A 37 -14.97 7.79 1.63
N PRO A 38 -15.38 8.93 1.05
CA PRO A 38 -14.67 9.54 -0.09
C PRO A 38 -13.29 10.11 0.27
N ASN A 39 -12.94 10.20 1.55
CA ASN A 39 -11.73 10.85 2.05
C ASN A 39 -10.59 9.87 2.33
N VAL A 40 -10.48 8.77 1.58
CA VAL A 40 -9.35 7.85 1.73
C VAL A 40 -8.03 8.57 1.47
N VAL A 41 -7.13 8.53 2.45
CA VAL A 41 -5.84 9.19 2.36
C VAL A 41 -4.83 8.23 1.71
N PRO A 42 -4.24 8.56 0.54
CA PRO A 42 -3.25 7.72 -0.09
C PRO A 42 -1.88 7.86 0.59
N VAL A 43 -1.05 6.81 0.48
CA VAL A 43 0.34 6.80 0.98
C VAL A 43 1.32 6.81 -0.19
N ARG A 44 2.39 7.60 -0.09
CA ARG A 44 3.38 7.73 -1.17
C ARG A 44 4.45 6.66 -1.08
N ASP A 45 4.98 6.27 -2.24
CA ASP A 45 6.14 5.39 -2.36
C ASP A 45 7.36 5.87 -1.55
N ALA A 46 7.56 7.20 -1.43
CA ALA A 46 8.62 7.80 -0.63
C ALA A 46 8.46 7.53 0.89
N ASP A 47 7.24 7.52 1.41
CA ASP A 47 6.97 7.25 2.83
C ASP A 47 7.24 5.77 3.14
N ILE A 48 6.85 4.88 2.23
CA ILE A 48 7.12 3.44 2.31
C ILE A 48 8.63 3.16 2.21
N ALA A 49 9.33 3.85 1.30
CA ALA A 49 10.78 3.74 1.18
C ALA A 49 11.50 4.23 2.45
N HIS A 50 10.98 5.29 3.09
CA HIS A 50 11.51 5.77 4.36
C HIS A 50 11.34 4.74 5.48
N ASP A 51 10.13 4.18 5.61
CA ASP A 51 9.80 3.20 6.66
C ASP A 51 10.58 1.89 6.51
N THR A 52 10.58 1.31 5.31
CA THR A 52 11.29 0.06 4.99
C THR A 52 12.81 0.21 4.87
N ARG A 53 13.30 1.46 4.78
CA ARG A 53 14.70 1.81 4.46
C ARG A 53 15.21 1.21 3.15
N LEU A 54 14.30 0.89 2.24
CA LEU A 54 14.63 0.43 0.90
C LEU A 54 14.90 1.59 -0.05
N HIS A 55 15.57 1.28 -1.16
CA HIS A 55 15.72 2.24 -2.25
C HIS A 55 14.37 2.47 -2.95
N LEU A 56 14.05 3.73 -3.27
CA LEU A 56 12.77 4.09 -3.90
C LEU A 56 12.46 3.29 -5.17
N GLY A 57 13.46 3.01 -6.00
CA GLY A 57 13.30 2.16 -7.19
C GLY A 57 12.85 0.73 -6.87
N VAL A 58 13.38 0.13 -5.79
CA VAL A 58 13.01 -1.22 -5.35
C VAL A 58 11.57 -1.23 -4.82
N VAL A 59 11.19 -0.18 -4.07
CA VAL A 59 9.81 -0.02 -3.59
C VAL A 59 8.85 0.13 -4.76
N ARG A 60 9.19 0.95 -5.77
CA ARG A 60 8.35 1.13 -6.96
C ARG A 60 8.15 -0.17 -7.73
N GLU A 61 9.22 -0.92 -7.97
CA GLU A 61 9.13 -2.23 -8.63
C GLU A 61 8.27 -3.23 -7.83
N SER A 62 8.37 -3.20 -6.50
CA SER A 62 7.54 -4.03 -5.62
C SER A 62 6.07 -3.61 -5.64
N LEU A 63 5.78 -2.31 -5.56
CA LEU A 63 4.43 -1.76 -5.65
C LEU A 63 3.77 -2.13 -6.99
N GLU A 64 4.51 -2.08 -8.10
CA GLU A 64 4.01 -2.50 -9.41
C GLU A 64 3.68 -4.01 -9.46
N ARG A 65 4.39 -4.87 -8.71
CA ARG A 65 4.05 -6.30 -8.60
C ARG A 65 2.83 -6.56 -7.71
N LEU A 66 2.66 -5.75 -6.66
CA LEU A 66 1.58 -5.90 -5.69
C LEU A 66 0.25 -5.28 -6.16
N ASP A 67 0.31 -4.38 -7.15
CA ASP A 67 -0.87 -3.72 -7.70
C ASP A 67 -1.88 -4.71 -8.28
N GLY A 68 -3.15 -4.52 -7.92
CA GLY A 68 -4.27 -5.37 -8.31
C GLY A 68 -4.33 -6.74 -7.60
N THR A 69 -3.37 -7.07 -6.74
CA THR A 69 -3.38 -8.33 -5.98
C THR A 69 -3.54 -8.08 -4.48
N ARG A 70 -2.64 -7.28 -3.89
CA ARG A 70 -2.65 -6.93 -2.46
C ARG A 70 -2.85 -5.45 -2.22
N LEU A 71 -2.53 -4.62 -3.21
CA LEU A 71 -2.63 -3.16 -3.14
C LEU A 71 -3.34 -2.64 -4.39
N VAL A 72 -3.91 -1.44 -4.29
CA VAL A 72 -4.29 -0.64 -5.46
C VAL A 72 -3.38 0.57 -5.52
N VAL A 73 -2.56 0.63 -6.57
CA VAL A 73 -1.56 1.67 -6.76
C VAL A 73 -2.05 2.63 -7.84
N GLY A 74 -2.01 3.92 -7.54
CA GLY A 74 -2.21 4.99 -8.50
C GLY A 74 -0.92 5.74 -8.78
N ARG A 75 -0.88 6.47 -9.89
CA ARG A 75 0.21 7.39 -10.20
C ARG A 75 -0.29 8.83 -10.15
N GLU A 76 0.43 9.71 -9.47
CA GLU A 76 0.13 11.14 -9.40
C GLU A 76 1.41 11.95 -9.41
N ALA A 77 1.48 12.95 -10.29
CA ALA A 77 2.65 13.82 -10.46
C ALA A 77 4.01 13.10 -10.62
N GLY A 78 4.01 11.82 -11.03
CA GLY A 78 5.21 11.00 -11.21
C GLY A 78 5.50 10.03 -10.06
N ASP A 79 4.81 10.16 -8.93
CA ASP A 79 4.95 9.28 -7.77
C ASP A 79 3.93 8.14 -7.81
N LEU A 80 4.31 6.98 -7.28
CA LEU A 80 3.37 5.90 -7.01
C LEU A 80 2.74 6.12 -5.63
N MET A 81 1.43 5.89 -5.56
CA MET A 81 0.66 6.04 -4.34
C MET A 81 -0.22 4.84 -4.10
N VAL A 82 -0.13 4.27 -2.91
CA VAL A 82 -1.04 3.24 -2.43
C VAL A 82 -2.35 3.93 -2.07
N ARG A 83 -3.38 3.69 -2.88
CA ARG A 83 -4.73 4.26 -2.70
C ARG A 83 -5.61 3.40 -1.83
N ARG A 84 -5.34 2.09 -1.84
CA ARG A 84 -6.18 1.10 -1.20
C ARG A 84 -5.35 -0.14 -0.88
N VAL A 85 -5.67 -0.80 0.23
CA VAL A 85 -5.22 -2.17 0.52
C VAL A 85 -6.33 -3.15 0.14
N VAL A 86 -5.95 -4.31 -0.40
CA VAL A 86 -6.87 -5.39 -0.72
C VAL A 86 -6.76 -6.40 0.43
N PRO A 87 -7.79 -6.58 1.26
CA PRO A 87 -7.76 -7.59 2.31
C PRO A 87 -7.63 -8.99 1.66
N ASP A 88 -6.74 -9.83 2.19
CA ASP A 88 -6.49 -11.19 1.66
C ASP A 88 -7.76 -12.07 1.65
N ASP A 89 -8.80 -11.72 2.42
CA ASP A 89 -10.06 -12.47 2.54
C ASP A 89 -11.18 -12.07 1.55
N VAL A 90 -10.93 -11.14 0.62
CA VAL A 90 -11.93 -10.80 -0.41
C VAL A 90 -11.69 -11.63 -1.65
N ALA A 91 -12.57 -12.60 -1.92
CA ALA A 91 -12.60 -13.30 -3.20
C ALA A 91 -12.86 -12.28 -4.32
N LEU A 92 -11.88 -12.14 -5.23
CA LEU A 92 -11.96 -11.33 -6.46
C LEU A 92 -13.11 -11.76 -7.38
#